data_AF-A0A7S1T0K9-F1
#
_entry.id   AF-A0A7S1T0K9-F1
#
_cell.length_a   1.000
_cell.length_b   1.000
_cell.length_c   1.000
_cell.angle_alpha   90.00
_cell.angle_beta   90.00
_cell.angle_gamma   90.00
#
_symmetry.space_group_name_H-M   'P 1'
#
loop_
_entity.id
_entity.type
_entity.pdbx_description
1 polymer ?
#
loop_
_entity_poly.entity_id
_entity_poly.type
_entity_poly.pdbx_seq_one_letter_code
_entity_poly.pdbx_strand_id
1 'polypeptide(L)'
;DVVTVVHTDMRAWDAPEKADILVSELLGSFGDNELSPECLDGAQRFLKDDGISIPQSYTSFLAPITSHKLYNDVKAYNDLQHFETPYVVKFHKIHALAETQQVFTFTHPNRSEPIDNNRYKRIVFERSSDQPAAAIHGLAGYFDSVLYGDVHLSTHPPTHTPNMFSWFPIFFPFRKPVLVPPGAKIEIHVWRCVAAHKVWYEWTICSPEVLPVHNVNGRSYYVGL
;
A
#
# COMPACT_ATOMS: atom_id res chain seq x y z
N ASP A 1 -21.09 31.19 11.59
CA ASP A 1 -20.30 31.08 10.35
C ASP A 1 -18.82 30.84 10.64
N VAL A 2 -18.47 29.64 11.12
CA VAL A 2 -17.06 29.25 11.42
C VAL A 2 -16.55 28.20 10.43
N VAL A 3 -17.46 27.53 9.71
CA VAL A 3 -17.16 26.46 8.76
C VAL A 3 -17.87 26.77 7.44
N THR A 4 -17.11 26.76 6.34
CA THR A 4 -17.62 26.86 4.97
C THR A 4 -17.50 25.50 4.31
N VAL A 5 -18.62 24.96 3.84
CA VAL A 5 -18.64 23.68 3.11
C VAL A 5 -18.48 23.96 1.62
N VAL A 6 -17.52 23.29 0.99
CA VAL A 6 -17.25 23.40 -0.45
C VAL A 6 -17.51 22.05 -1.10
N HIS A 7 -18.43 21.99 -2.06
CA HIS A 7 -18.75 20.77 -2.81
C HIS A 7 -18.02 20.74 -4.14
N THR A 8 -16.78 20.21 -4.14
CA THR A 8 -15.93 20.12 -5.32
C THR A 8 -14.82 19.08 -5.12
N ASP A 9 -14.15 18.68 -6.20
CA ASP A 9 -12.91 17.92 -6.13
C ASP A 9 -11.77 18.83 -5.68
N MET A 10 -11.00 18.43 -4.66
CA MET A 10 -9.86 19.23 -4.17
C MET A 10 -8.83 19.53 -5.26
N ARG A 11 -8.72 18.66 -6.27
CA ARG A 11 -7.82 18.83 -7.40
C ARG A 11 -8.32 19.87 -8.41
N ALA A 12 -9.61 20.22 -8.37
CA ALA A 12 -10.23 21.22 -9.23
C ALA A 12 -10.62 22.53 -8.52
N TRP A 13 -10.62 22.54 -7.17
CA TRP A 13 -11.02 23.72 -6.39
C TRP A 13 -10.08 24.93 -6.54
N ASP A 14 -10.61 26.08 -6.93
CA ASP A 14 -9.90 27.36 -6.83
C ASP A 14 -10.19 27.99 -5.46
N ALA A 15 -9.26 27.82 -4.52
CA ALA A 15 -9.45 28.29 -3.15
C ALA A 15 -9.31 29.82 -3.07
N PRO A 16 -10.23 30.53 -2.39
CA PRO A 16 -10.18 31.99 -2.27
C PRO A 16 -9.00 32.48 -1.43
N GLU A 17 -8.39 31.61 -0.62
CA GLU A 17 -7.21 31.89 0.19
C GLU A 17 -6.35 30.63 0.35
N LYS A 18 -5.06 30.82 0.69
CA LYS A 18 -4.16 29.71 0.99
C LYS A 18 -4.31 29.25 2.43
N ALA A 19 -4.29 27.93 2.65
CA ALA A 19 -4.36 27.31 3.96
C ALA A 19 -3.00 27.31 4.70
N ASP A 20 -3.03 27.48 6.02
CA ASP A 20 -1.89 27.21 6.92
C ASP A 20 -1.71 25.70 7.15
N ILE A 21 -2.82 24.97 7.27
CA ILE A 21 -2.85 23.54 7.53
C ILE A 21 -3.84 22.87 6.57
N LEU A 22 -3.39 21.84 5.86
CA LEU A 22 -4.22 20.97 5.06
C LEU A 22 -4.38 19.63 5.80
N VAL A 23 -5.60 19.32 6.24
CA VAL A 23 -5.92 18.06 6.94
C VAL A 23 -6.69 17.15 6.00
N SER A 24 -6.25 15.90 5.88
CA SER A 24 -6.89 14.88 5.07
C SER A 24 -6.84 13.51 5.74
N GLU A 25 -7.79 12.67 5.37
CA GLU A 25 -7.78 11.23 5.64
C GLU A 25 -8.21 10.57 4.32
N LEU A 26 -7.23 10.12 3.56
CA LEU A 26 -7.37 9.52 2.22
C LEU A 26 -6.54 8.22 2.14
N LEU A 27 -6.25 7.61 3.28
CA LEU A 27 -5.35 6.46 3.38
C LEU A 27 -6.15 5.17 3.31
N GLY A 28 -5.70 4.26 2.45
CA GLY A 28 -6.22 2.89 2.44
C GLY A 28 -5.37 1.96 3.31
N SER A 29 -5.73 0.67 3.30
CA SER A 29 -5.02 -0.39 4.03
C SER A 29 -3.54 -0.58 3.66
N PHE A 30 -3.10 -0.02 2.54
CA PHE A 30 -1.73 0.01 2.06
C PHE A 30 -1.17 1.43 2.01
N GLY A 31 -1.77 2.38 2.74
CA GLY A 31 -1.39 3.79 2.78
C GLY A 31 -1.82 4.54 1.52
N ASP A 32 -1.13 4.30 0.40
CA ASP A 32 -1.31 5.06 -0.85
C ASP A 32 -2.39 4.50 -1.80
N ASN A 33 -3.04 3.37 -1.45
CA ASN A 33 -3.95 2.65 -2.34
C ASN A 33 -5.34 3.30 -2.53
N GLU A 34 -5.60 4.43 -1.89
CA GLU A 34 -6.77 5.30 -2.11
C GLU A 34 -6.38 6.64 -2.76
N LEU A 35 -5.18 6.70 -3.35
CA LEU A 35 -4.69 7.81 -4.17
C LEU A 35 -4.51 9.13 -3.40
N SER A 36 -4.25 9.04 -2.10
CA SER A 36 -3.80 10.18 -1.30
C SER A 36 -2.68 10.99 -1.97
N PRO A 37 -1.63 10.38 -2.58
CA PRO A 37 -0.59 11.17 -3.23
C PRO A 37 -1.14 12.10 -4.31
N GLU A 38 -1.93 11.57 -5.26
CA GLU A 38 -2.46 12.35 -6.38
C GLU A 38 -3.46 13.42 -5.95
N CYS A 39 -4.28 13.13 -4.93
CA CYS A 39 -5.21 14.09 -4.36
C CYS A 39 -4.47 15.26 -3.69
N LEU A 40 -3.47 14.95 -2.86
CA LEU A 40 -2.73 15.96 -2.09
C LEU A 40 -1.76 16.77 -2.95
N ASP A 41 -1.14 16.17 -3.97
CA ASP A 41 -0.35 16.91 -4.96
C ASP A 41 -1.22 17.96 -5.69
N GLY A 42 -2.47 17.60 -6.02
CA GLY A 42 -3.43 18.54 -6.60
C GLY A 42 -3.82 19.65 -5.61
N ALA A 43 -4.14 19.29 -4.37
CA ALA A 43 -4.57 20.21 -3.32
C ALA A 43 -3.44 21.17 -2.86
N GLN A 44 -2.18 20.78 -3.02
CA GLN A 44 -1.02 21.55 -2.54
C GLN A 44 -0.95 22.99 -3.07
N ARG A 45 -1.53 23.29 -4.24
CA ARG A 45 -1.51 24.65 -4.83
C ARG A 45 -2.11 25.74 -3.93
N PHE A 46 -3.02 25.37 -3.04
CA PHE A 46 -3.64 26.28 -2.09
C PHE A 46 -3.09 26.10 -0.66
N LEU A 47 -1.97 25.42 -0.48
CA LEU A 47 -1.20 25.44 0.77
C LEU A 47 -0.21 26.62 0.73
N LYS A 48 -0.01 27.29 1.86
CA LYS A 48 1.06 28.29 2.02
C LYS A 48 2.44 27.65 1.85
N ASP A 49 3.44 28.47 1.54
CA ASP A 49 4.79 27.99 1.30
C ASP A 49 5.44 27.41 2.57
N ASP A 50 5.00 27.85 3.75
CA ASP A 50 5.33 27.34 5.08
C ASP A 50 4.21 26.47 5.69
N GLY A 51 3.17 26.17 4.91
CA GLY A 51 2.02 25.41 5.35
C GLY A 51 2.33 23.93 5.63
N ILE A 52 1.50 23.33 6.47
CA ILE A 52 1.64 21.96 6.97
C ILE A 52 0.57 21.07 6.34
N SER A 53 0.96 19.86 5.90
CA SER A 53 0.02 18.79 5.60
C SER A 53 -0.09 17.83 6.79
N ILE A 54 -1.31 17.41 7.10
CA ILE A 54 -1.63 16.30 8.00
C ILE A 54 -2.43 15.27 7.17
N PRO A 55 -1.88 14.07 6.90
CA PRO A 55 -0.60 13.55 7.39
C PRO A 55 0.62 14.21 6.73
N GLN A 56 1.75 14.21 7.45
CA GLN A 56 3.06 14.63 6.94
C GLN A 56 3.67 13.58 6.03
N SER A 57 3.50 12.30 6.36
CA SER A 57 3.99 11.20 5.53
C SER A 57 3.30 9.90 5.87
N TYR A 58 3.39 8.94 4.96
CA TYR A 58 2.98 7.57 5.20
C TYR A 58 3.84 6.60 4.42
N THR A 59 4.02 5.41 4.98
CA THR A 59 4.85 4.34 4.44
C THR A 59 4.07 3.03 4.43
N SER A 60 4.04 2.36 3.28
CA SER A 60 3.46 1.02 3.15
C SER A 60 4.47 -0.06 3.57
N PHE A 61 3.98 -1.20 4.04
CA PHE A 61 4.80 -2.33 4.50
C PHE A 61 4.28 -3.65 3.91
N LEU A 62 5.17 -4.57 3.56
CA LEU A 62 4.82 -5.92 3.13
C LEU A 62 5.47 -6.98 4.01
N ALA A 63 4.78 -8.10 4.20
CA ALA A 63 5.35 -9.35 4.69
C ALA A 63 4.90 -10.55 3.85
N PRO A 64 5.78 -11.51 3.54
CA PRO A 64 5.39 -12.76 2.90
C PRO A 64 4.55 -13.60 3.87
N ILE A 65 3.42 -14.13 3.41
CA ILE A 65 2.53 -14.94 4.25
C ILE A 65 2.19 -16.29 3.63
N THR A 66 1.94 -17.26 4.52
CA THR A 66 1.26 -18.51 4.18
C THR A 66 -0.18 -18.49 4.69
N SER A 67 -1.14 -18.76 3.81
CA SER A 67 -2.53 -19.01 4.16
C SER A 67 -3.25 -19.76 3.04
N HIS A 68 -3.42 -21.07 3.24
CA HIS A 68 -4.21 -21.90 2.33
C HIS A 68 -5.68 -21.45 2.27
N LYS A 69 -6.22 -20.89 3.36
CA LYS A 69 -7.60 -20.39 3.39
C LYS A 69 -7.78 -19.21 2.44
N LEU A 70 -6.96 -18.16 2.60
CA LEU A 70 -7.03 -16.98 1.71
C LEU A 70 -6.76 -17.36 0.26
N TYR A 71 -5.76 -18.22 0.02
CA TYR A 71 -5.48 -18.71 -1.33
C TYR A 71 -6.67 -19.45 -1.94
N ASN A 72 -7.31 -20.35 -1.19
CA ASN A 72 -8.48 -21.08 -1.69
C ASN A 72 -9.70 -20.18 -1.90
N ASP A 73 -9.86 -19.13 -1.10
CA ASP A 73 -10.92 -18.13 -1.29
C ASP A 73 -10.74 -17.37 -2.61
N VAL A 74 -9.50 -16.95 -2.91
CA VAL A 74 -9.17 -16.33 -4.22
C VAL A 74 -9.31 -17.34 -5.35
N LYS A 75 -8.81 -18.58 -5.16
CA LYS A 75 -8.90 -19.65 -6.16
C LYS A 75 -10.34 -20.02 -6.51
N ALA A 76 -11.28 -19.90 -5.58
CA ALA A 76 -12.68 -20.26 -5.78
C ALA A 76 -13.36 -19.44 -6.88
N TYR A 77 -12.87 -18.23 -7.18
CA TYR A 77 -13.34 -17.43 -8.31
C TYR A 77 -12.99 -18.05 -9.67
N ASN A 78 -11.96 -18.91 -9.71
CA ASN A 78 -11.56 -19.67 -10.89
C ASN A 78 -11.21 -18.81 -12.12
N ASP A 79 -10.57 -17.67 -11.90
CA ASP A 79 -10.04 -16.81 -12.96
C ASP A 79 -8.70 -16.16 -12.58
N LEU A 80 -8.08 -15.50 -13.55
CA LEU A 80 -6.81 -14.79 -13.37
C LEU A 80 -6.97 -13.45 -12.65
N GLN A 81 -8.10 -12.77 -12.88
CA GLN A 81 -8.35 -11.43 -12.39
C GLN A 81 -8.26 -11.36 -10.86
N HIS A 82 -8.82 -12.36 -10.18
CA HIS A 82 -8.83 -12.40 -8.71
C HIS A 82 -7.43 -12.67 -8.13
N PHE A 83 -6.56 -13.40 -8.82
CA PHE A 83 -5.15 -13.52 -8.42
C PHE A 83 -4.33 -12.26 -8.72
N GLU A 84 -4.86 -11.32 -9.49
CA GLU A 84 -4.23 -10.04 -9.83
C GLU A 84 -4.92 -8.85 -9.17
N THR A 85 -5.75 -9.11 -8.15
CA THR A 85 -6.47 -8.09 -7.38
C THR A 85 -6.04 -8.15 -5.92
N PRO A 86 -5.74 -7.01 -5.27
CA PRO A 86 -5.51 -6.97 -3.84
C PRO A 86 -6.83 -6.93 -3.04
N TYR A 87 -6.85 -7.51 -1.84
CA TYR A 87 -8.05 -7.62 -1.00
C TYR A 87 -7.85 -7.07 0.40
N VAL A 88 -8.71 -6.16 0.85
CA VAL A 88 -8.78 -5.77 2.26
C VAL A 88 -9.45 -6.89 3.05
N VAL A 89 -8.73 -7.49 4.00
CA VAL A 89 -9.23 -8.66 4.74
C VAL A 89 -8.66 -8.71 6.15
N LYS A 90 -9.53 -9.01 7.13
CA LYS A 90 -9.08 -9.28 8.50
C LYS A 90 -8.35 -10.61 8.55
N PHE A 91 -7.03 -10.57 8.72
CA PHE A 91 -6.23 -11.78 8.87
C PHE A 91 -6.58 -12.55 10.16
N HIS A 92 -6.73 -13.87 10.02
CA HIS A 92 -7.01 -14.77 11.15
C HIS A 92 -6.17 -16.04 11.08
N LYS A 93 -6.31 -16.83 10.01
CA LYS A 93 -5.54 -18.08 9.79
C LYS A 93 -4.40 -17.85 8.80
N ILE A 94 -3.42 -17.05 9.22
CA ILE A 94 -2.21 -16.75 8.44
C ILE A 94 -0.97 -16.99 9.29
N HIS A 95 0.17 -17.18 8.63
CA HIS A 95 1.47 -17.16 9.29
C HIS A 95 2.45 -16.35 8.44
N ALA A 96 3.11 -15.37 9.06
CA ALA A 96 4.15 -14.58 8.40
C ALA A 96 5.42 -15.41 8.24
N LEU A 97 6.03 -15.37 7.05
CA LEU A 97 7.23 -16.13 6.74
C LEU A 97 8.53 -15.38 7.06
N ALA A 98 8.44 -14.06 7.23
CA ALA A 98 9.50 -13.15 7.61
C ALA A 98 8.88 -11.86 8.20
N GLU A 99 9.73 -11.04 8.81
CA GLU A 99 9.31 -9.72 9.30
C GLU A 99 8.86 -8.79 8.17
N THR A 100 8.02 -7.83 8.54
CA THR A 100 7.53 -6.80 7.63
C THR A 100 8.66 -5.87 7.22
N GLN A 101 8.67 -5.44 5.95
CA GLN A 101 9.62 -4.46 5.44
C GLN A 101 8.88 -3.30 4.77
N GLN A 102 9.44 -2.09 4.90
CA GLN A 102 8.92 -0.87 4.26
C GLN A 102 8.91 -1.03 2.73
N VAL A 103 7.95 -0.38 2.07
CA VAL A 103 7.73 -0.47 0.62
C VAL A 103 7.83 0.93 0.00
N PHE A 104 6.72 1.66 -0.08
CA PHE A 104 6.66 2.99 -0.67
C PHE A 104 6.37 4.03 0.41
N THR A 105 7.04 5.18 0.31
CA THR A 105 6.84 6.32 1.22
C THR A 105 6.44 7.53 0.39
N PHE A 106 5.48 8.30 0.91
CA PHE A 106 5.05 9.59 0.37
C PHE A 106 5.09 10.63 1.47
N THR A 107 5.43 11.86 1.10
CA THR A 107 5.60 12.99 2.03
C THR A 107 4.84 14.19 1.48
N HIS A 108 4.16 14.90 2.37
CA HIS A 108 3.31 16.04 2.06
C HIS A 108 3.70 17.25 2.91
N PRO A 109 3.88 18.45 2.33
CA PRO A 109 3.80 18.75 0.90
C PRO A 109 4.97 18.16 0.09
N ASN A 110 4.67 17.68 -1.12
CA ASN A 110 5.63 17.15 -2.07
C ASN A 110 6.19 18.28 -2.96
N ARG A 111 7.45 18.65 -2.73
CA ARG A 111 8.13 19.75 -3.45
C ARG A 111 9.06 19.28 -4.56
N SER A 112 8.88 18.04 -5.02
CA SER A 112 9.69 17.49 -6.11
C SER A 112 9.32 18.14 -7.44
N GLU A 113 10.30 18.39 -8.30
CA GLU A 113 10.06 18.87 -9.68
C GLU A 113 10.82 17.98 -10.69
N PRO A 114 10.13 17.21 -11.53
CA PRO A 114 8.68 16.97 -11.55
C PRO A 114 8.19 16.09 -10.38
N ILE A 115 6.91 16.23 -10.03
CA ILE A 115 6.23 15.26 -9.16
C ILE A 115 6.02 13.96 -9.95
N ASP A 116 6.62 12.88 -9.48
CA ASP A 116 6.39 11.52 -9.97
C ASP A 116 5.98 10.63 -8.80
N ASN A 117 4.81 10.00 -8.92
CA ASN A 117 4.28 9.04 -7.93
C ASN A 117 4.44 7.58 -8.36
N ASN A 118 5.15 7.30 -9.47
CA ASN A 118 5.59 5.96 -9.80
C ASN A 118 6.63 5.47 -8.79
N ARG A 119 6.55 4.21 -8.40
CA ARG A 119 7.52 3.61 -7.47
C ARG A 119 7.87 2.21 -7.94
N TYR A 120 9.10 1.81 -7.67
CA TYR A 120 9.56 0.44 -7.80
C TYR A 120 10.37 0.08 -6.56
N LYS A 121 10.18 -1.15 -6.06
CA LYS A 121 11.04 -1.68 -5.00
C LYS A 121 11.28 -3.17 -5.16
N ARG A 122 12.55 -3.53 -5.01
CA ARG A 122 13.01 -4.89 -4.77
C ARG A 122 13.18 -5.09 -3.27
N ILE A 123 12.52 -6.10 -2.72
CA ILE A 123 12.53 -6.44 -1.30
C ILE A 123 13.02 -7.87 -1.16
N VAL A 124 13.98 -8.11 -0.28
CA VAL A 124 14.48 -9.45 0.02
C VAL A 124 14.15 -9.76 1.47
N PHE A 125 13.30 -10.76 1.68
CA PHE A 125 13.00 -11.31 2.99
C PHE A 125 13.83 -12.57 3.22
N GLU A 126 14.26 -12.78 4.45
CA GLU A 126 14.98 -13.99 4.85
C GLU A 126 14.03 -14.87 5.68
N ARG A 127 13.75 -16.09 5.20
CA ARG A 127 13.00 -17.05 6.01
C ARG A 127 13.95 -17.62 7.06
N SER A 128 13.52 -17.61 8.32
CA SER A 128 14.33 -18.16 9.39
C SER A 128 14.69 -19.63 9.17
N SER A 129 15.92 -20.02 9.50
CA SER A 129 16.44 -21.38 9.32
C SER A 129 15.90 -22.38 10.35
N ASP A 130 15.36 -21.90 11.47
CA ASP A 130 14.75 -22.71 12.52
C ASP A 130 13.26 -23.04 12.24
N GLN A 131 12.64 -22.39 11.25
CA GLN A 131 11.26 -22.63 10.85
C GLN A 131 11.20 -23.65 9.70
N PRO A 132 10.20 -24.54 9.66
CA PRO A 132 10.07 -25.52 8.59
C PRO A 132 9.79 -24.87 7.22
N ALA A 133 9.95 -25.64 6.15
CA ALA A 133 9.54 -25.20 4.82
C ALA A 133 8.04 -24.84 4.82
N ALA A 134 7.66 -23.82 4.06
CA ALA A 134 6.26 -23.38 3.96
C ALA A 134 5.95 -22.88 2.54
N ALA A 135 4.70 -23.01 2.12
CA ALA A 135 4.25 -22.42 0.87
C ALA A 135 3.86 -20.94 1.09
N ILE A 136 4.49 -20.02 0.35
CA ILE A 136 4.02 -18.62 0.28
C ILE A 136 2.81 -18.54 -0.65
N HIS A 137 1.77 -17.87 -0.19
CA HIS A 137 0.49 -17.75 -0.90
C HIS A 137 0.22 -16.32 -1.39
N GLY A 138 0.99 -15.36 -0.90
CA GLY A 138 0.88 -13.95 -1.23
C GLY A 138 1.57 -13.09 -0.18
N LEU A 139 1.26 -11.79 -0.20
CA LEU A 139 1.85 -10.79 0.67
C LEU A 139 0.77 -10.12 1.52
N ALA A 140 1.06 -9.94 2.80
CA ALA A 140 0.31 -9.09 3.70
C ALA A 140 0.82 -7.66 3.60
N GLY A 141 -0.07 -6.70 3.35
CA GLY A 141 0.21 -5.28 3.29
C GLY A 141 -0.37 -4.51 4.46
N TYR A 142 0.37 -3.51 4.92
CA TYR A 142 0.06 -2.61 6.03
C TYR A 142 0.55 -1.19 5.70
N PHE A 143 0.33 -0.25 6.61
CA PHE A 143 0.92 1.08 6.55
C PHE A 143 1.19 1.67 7.94
N ASP A 144 2.07 2.67 7.99
CA ASP A 144 2.30 3.57 9.12
C ASP A 144 2.27 5.03 8.59
N SER A 145 1.62 5.94 9.28
CA SER A 145 1.41 7.32 8.89
C SER A 145 1.78 8.27 10.01
N VAL A 146 2.73 9.16 9.74
CA VAL A 146 3.09 10.27 10.62
C VAL A 146 2.09 11.40 10.38
N LEU A 147 1.23 11.65 11.35
CA LEU A 147 0.25 12.73 11.28
C LEU A 147 0.95 14.08 11.43
N TYR A 148 1.63 14.29 12.56
CA TYR A 148 2.42 15.49 12.84
C TYR A 148 3.38 15.25 14.00
N GLY A 149 4.67 15.50 13.81
CA GLY A 149 5.66 15.34 14.87
C GLY A 149 5.81 13.87 15.29
N ASP A 150 5.56 13.57 16.57
CA ASP A 150 5.58 12.21 17.14
C ASP A 150 4.21 11.51 17.09
N VAL A 151 3.17 12.20 16.62
CA VAL A 151 1.83 11.63 16.48
C VAL A 151 1.76 10.82 15.19
N HIS A 152 1.48 9.53 15.32
CA HIS A 152 1.34 8.60 14.19
C HIS A 152 0.14 7.67 14.36
N LEU A 153 -0.34 7.10 13.25
CA LEU A 153 -1.31 6.02 13.23
C LEU A 153 -0.81 4.89 12.33
N SER A 154 -1.04 3.65 12.73
CA SER A 154 -0.41 2.52 12.07
C SER A 154 -1.21 1.23 12.15
N THR A 155 -1.23 0.51 11.02
CA THR A 155 -1.68 -0.88 10.92
C THR A 155 -0.50 -1.87 10.89
N HIS A 156 0.73 -1.37 10.83
CA HIS A 156 1.95 -2.17 10.85
C HIS A 156 2.05 -2.92 12.18
N PRO A 157 2.11 -4.27 12.20
CA PRO A 157 1.96 -5.03 13.45
C PRO A 157 2.89 -4.62 14.61
N PRO A 158 4.19 -4.33 14.39
CA PRO A 158 5.09 -3.85 15.44
C PRO A 158 4.72 -2.50 16.06
N THR A 159 4.05 -1.62 15.30
CA THR A 159 3.70 -0.25 15.72
C THR A 159 2.19 0.00 15.74
N HIS A 160 1.38 -1.07 15.72
CA HIS A 160 -0.07 -0.97 15.53
C HIS A 160 -0.73 -0.08 16.59
N THR A 161 -1.51 0.90 16.14
CA THR A 161 -2.24 1.80 17.04
C THR A 161 -3.29 1.04 17.84
N PRO A 162 -3.21 1.04 19.19
CA PRO A 162 -4.17 0.31 20.02
C PRO A 162 -5.62 0.73 19.74
N ASN A 163 -6.52 -0.24 19.64
CA ASN A 163 -7.97 -0.03 19.41
C ASN A 163 -8.34 0.66 18.09
N MET A 164 -7.43 0.74 17.12
CA MET A 164 -7.74 1.20 15.77
C MET A 164 -8.28 0.03 14.95
N PHE A 165 -9.56 0.11 14.54
CA PHE A 165 -10.23 -0.93 13.76
C PHE A 165 -10.70 -0.45 12.37
N SER A 166 -10.33 0.78 11.98
CA SER A 166 -10.77 1.41 10.74
C SER A 166 -10.20 0.72 9.48
N TRP A 167 -9.03 0.10 9.58
CA TRP A 167 -8.37 -0.59 8.46
C TRP A 167 -8.03 -2.03 8.83
N PHE A 168 -8.50 -2.96 8.01
CA PHE A 168 -7.91 -4.30 7.97
C PHE A 168 -6.69 -4.31 7.04
N PRO A 169 -5.74 -5.25 7.23
CA PRO A 169 -4.63 -5.44 6.29
C PRO A 169 -5.11 -5.71 4.86
N ILE A 170 -4.24 -5.43 3.89
CA ILE A 170 -4.46 -5.79 2.48
C ILE A 170 -3.71 -7.08 2.13
N PHE A 171 -4.25 -7.89 1.22
CA PHE A 171 -3.65 -9.13 0.76
C PHE A 171 -3.38 -9.06 -0.74
N PHE A 172 -2.12 -9.25 -1.15
CA PHE A 172 -1.71 -9.40 -2.54
C PHE A 172 -1.47 -10.89 -2.85
N PRO A 173 -2.40 -11.57 -3.53
CA PRO A 173 -2.28 -13.00 -3.79
C PRO A 173 -1.20 -13.32 -4.83
N PHE A 174 -0.66 -14.54 -4.78
CA PHE A 174 0.11 -15.12 -5.88
C PHE A 174 -0.74 -16.14 -6.63
N ARG A 175 -0.64 -16.16 -7.97
CA ARG A 175 -1.35 -17.11 -8.86
C ARG A 175 -1.06 -18.58 -8.54
N LYS A 176 0.12 -18.86 -7.99
CA LYS A 176 0.56 -20.20 -7.63
C LYS A 176 1.30 -20.12 -6.28
N PRO A 177 1.05 -21.04 -5.34
CA PRO A 177 1.85 -21.14 -4.12
C PRO A 177 3.28 -21.50 -4.47
N VAL A 178 4.25 -20.85 -3.83
CA VAL A 178 5.68 -21.13 -4.02
C VAL A 178 6.25 -21.76 -2.75
N LEU A 179 6.98 -22.86 -2.88
CA LEU A 179 7.62 -23.50 -1.73
C LEU A 179 8.84 -22.68 -1.29
N VAL A 180 8.89 -22.30 -0.01
CA VAL A 180 10.03 -21.60 0.59
C VAL A 180 10.71 -22.52 1.61
N PRO A 181 11.92 -23.01 1.32
CA PRO A 181 12.72 -23.78 2.28
C PRO A 181 13.14 -22.96 3.51
N PRO A 182 13.53 -23.61 4.63
CA PRO A 182 14.19 -22.94 5.75
C PRO A 182 15.45 -22.21 5.29
N GLY A 183 15.71 -21.00 5.80
CA GLY A 183 16.89 -20.21 5.45
C GLY A 183 16.88 -19.60 4.05
N ALA A 184 15.83 -19.83 3.24
CA ALA A 184 15.76 -19.33 1.87
C ALA A 184 15.46 -17.83 1.82
N LYS A 185 15.94 -17.18 0.75
CA LYS A 185 15.60 -15.80 0.42
C LYS A 185 14.33 -15.74 -0.41
N ILE A 186 13.41 -14.88 0.00
CA ILE A 186 12.20 -14.54 -0.73
C ILE A 186 12.43 -13.17 -1.36
N GLU A 187 12.64 -13.14 -2.68
CA GLU A 187 12.82 -11.88 -3.40
C GLU A 187 11.51 -11.47 -4.04
N ILE A 188 10.99 -10.31 -3.64
CA ILE A 188 9.75 -9.71 -4.13
C ILE A 188 10.08 -8.43 -4.89
N HIS A 189 9.39 -8.23 -6.00
CA HIS A 189 9.39 -6.96 -6.73
C HIS A 189 7.98 -6.41 -6.74
N VAL A 190 7.86 -5.12 -6.45
CA VAL A 190 6.58 -4.41 -6.41
C VAL A 190 6.73 -3.08 -7.13
N TRP A 191 5.72 -2.73 -7.92
CA TRP A 191 5.61 -1.47 -8.61
C TRP A 191 4.32 -0.78 -8.23
N ARG A 192 4.39 0.55 -8.12
CA ARG A 192 3.24 1.44 -8.19
C ARG A 192 3.34 2.17 -9.52
N CYS A 193 2.35 1.99 -10.37
CA CYS A 193 2.34 2.50 -11.73
C CYS A 193 1.24 3.56 -11.87
N VAL A 194 1.57 4.68 -12.51
CA VAL A 194 0.68 5.82 -12.70
C VAL A 194 0.49 6.08 -14.20
N ALA A 195 -0.76 6.22 -14.61
CA ALA A 195 -1.14 6.70 -15.94
C ALA A 195 -2.15 7.87 -15.80
N ALA A 196 -2.54 8.47 -16.92
CA ALA A 196 -3.37 9.68 -16.93
C ALA A 196 -4.74 9.53 -16.22
N HIS A 197 -5.33 8.33 -16.20
CA HIS A 197 -6.68 8.09 -15.67
C HIS A 197 -6.73 6.96 -14.63
N LYS A 198 -5.58 6.38 -14.26
CA LYS A 198 -5.54 5.25 -13.35
C LYS A 198 -4.19 5.07 -12.68
N VAL A 199 -4.23 4.50 -11.49
CA VAL A 199 -3.07 4.02 -10.73
C VAL A 199 -3.28 2.54 -10.42
N TRP A 200 -2.21 1.75 -10.46
CA TRP A 200 -2.26 0.32 -10.13
C TRP A 200 -0.96 -0.17 -9.51
N TYR A 201 -1.02 -1.37 -8.94
CA TYR A 201 0.17 -2.08 -8.48
C TYR A 201 0.46 -3.27 -9.37
N GLU A 202 1.74 -3.56 -9.54
CA GLU A 202 2.23 -4.81 -10.09
C GLU A 202 3.12 -5.49 -9.05
N TRP A 203 3.13 -6.80 -9.00
CA TRP A 203 3.99 -7.53 -8.07
C TRP A 203 4.42 -8.90 -8.61
N THR A 204 5.57 -9.37 -8.16
CA THR A 204 6.03 -10.73 -8.40
C THR A 204 7.00 -11.21 -7.33
N ILE A 205 7.22 -12.53 -7.31
CA ILE A 205 8.28 -13.21 -6.59
C ILE A 205 9.31 -13.71 -7.61
N CYS A 206 10.59 -13.46 -7.36
CA CYS A 206 11.72 -13.87 -8.20
C CYS A 206 12.62 -14.91 -7.53
N SER A 207 12.52 -15.09 -6.21
CA SER A 207 13.19 -16.15 -5.45
C SER A 207 12.26 -16.64 -4.34
N PRO A 208 12.19 -17.96 -4.07
CA PRO A 208 13.02 -19.03 -4.64
C PRO A 208 12.54 -19.56 -6.01
N GLU A 209 11.33 -19.20 -6.44
CA GLU A 209 10.79 -19.52 -7.77
C GLU A 209 10.33 -18.22 -8.42
N VAL A 210 10.61 -18.04 -9.71
CA VAL A 210 10.14 -16.88 -10.47
C VAL A 210 8.70 -17.10 -10.91
N LEU A 211 7.81 -16.19 -10.52
CA LEU A 211 6.45 -16.12 -11.07
C LEU A 211 6.31 -15.01 -12.12
N PRO A 212 5.29 -15.07 -12.99
CA PRO A 212 4.93 -13.95 -13.85
C PRO A 212 4.57 -12.71 -13.04
N VAL A 213 4.79 -11.53 -13.60
CA VAL A 213 4.29 -10.27 -13.03
C VAL A 213 2.76 -10.30 -12.98
N HIS A 214 2.22 -9.94 -11.81
CA HIS A 214 0.79 -9.83 -11.56
C HIS A 214 0.31 -8.44 -11.94
N ASN A 215 -0.89 -8.37 -12.53
CA ASN A 215 -1.62 -7.15 -12.84
C ASN A 215 -0.91 -6.20 -13.81
N VAL A 216 -0.18 -6.76 -14.79
CA VAL A 216 0.54 -5.98 -15.82
C VAL A 216 -0.40 -4.97 -16.48
N ASN A 217 0.04 -3.70 -16.53
CA ASN A 217 -0.72 -2.55 -17.06
C ASN A 217 -2.08 -2.30 -16.36
N GLY A 218 -2.26 -2.81 -15.15
CA GLY A 218 -3.52 -2.69 -14.40
C GLY A 218 -4.67 -3.36 -15.15
N ARG A 219 -4.41 -4.51 -15.79
CA ARG A 219 -5.40 -5.22 -16.62
C ARG A 219 -6.53 -5.86 -15.81
N SER A 220 -6.28 -6.15 -14.54
CA SER A 220 -7.20 -6.87 -13.66
C SER A 220 -7.72 -5.97 -12.55
N TYR A 221 -6.86 -5.09 -12.03
CA TYR A 221 -7.20 -4.13 -11.00
C TYR A 221 -6.49 -2.79 -11.21
N TYR A 222 -7.22 -1.70 -11.01
CA TYR A 222 -6.69 -0.34 -10.94
C TYR A 222 -7.65 0.54 -10.13
N VAL A 223 -7.15 1.67 -9.64
CA VAL A 223 -7.94 2.73 -9.01
C VAL A 223 -8.01 3.91 -9.99
N GLY A 224 -9.22 4.40 -10.25
CA GLY A 224 -9.43 5.54 -11.15
C GLY A 224 -9.02 6.86 -10.51
N LEU A 225 -8.42 7.73 -11.31
CA LEU A 225 -8.18 9.14 -10.95
C LEU A 225 -9.43 9.97 -11.20
#